data_AF-A0A401SRI4-F1
#
_entry.id   AF-A0A401SRI4-F1
#
_cell.length_a   1.000
_cell.length_b   1.000
_cell.length_c   1.000
_cell.angle_alpha   90.00
_cell.angle_beta   90.00
_cell.angle_gamma   90.00
#
_symmetry.space_group_name_H-M   'P 1'
#
loop_
_entity.id
_entity.type
_entity.pdbx_description
1 polymer ?
#
loop_
_entity_poly.entity_id
_entity_poly.type
_entity_poly.pdbx_seq_one_letter_code
_entity_poly.pdbx_strand_id
1 'polypeptide(L)' 'METQQIMLKPSEEGIPDLVHVMRTLSMENIPNLPPGGGLASKRSVIEAVYNRLNPHRDDDGGSADLEDPW' A
#
# COMPACT_ATOMS: atom_id res chain seq x y z
N MET A 1 19.03 -12.04 -24.76
CA MET A 1 18.25 -10.96 -24.12
C MET A 1 17.12 -11.65 -23.37
N GLU A 2 17.35 -11.97 -22.10
CA GLU A 2 16.39 -12.73 -21.30
C GLU A 2 15.63 -11.77 -20.38
N THR A 3 14.31 -11.89 -20.47
CA THR A 3 13.30 -11.06 -19.85
C THR A 3 13.23 -11.31 -18.35
N GLN A 4 13.63 -10.32 -17.54
CA GLN A 4 13.41 -10.35 -16.09
C GLN A 4 11.92 -10.11 -15.80
N GLN A 5 11.14 -11.19 -15.84
CA GLN A 5 9.78 -11.19 -15.32
C GLN A 5 9.85 -11.09 -13.80
N ILE A 6 9.65 -9.87 -13.27
CA ILE A 6 9.49 -9.64 -11.84
C ILE A 6 8.12 -10.22 -11.47
N MET A 7 8.12 -11.46 -10.99
CA MET A 7 6.95 -12.07 -10.37
C MET A 7 6.65 -11.28 -9.09
N LEU A 8 5.72 -10.31 -9.17
CA LEU A 8 5.01 -9.80 -8.02
C LEU A 8 4.30 -10.99 -7.37
N LYS A 9 4.89 -11.56 -6.32
CA LYS A 9 4.18 -12.48 -5.44
C LYS A 9 3.16 -11.63 -4.66
N PRO A 10 1.84 -11.85 -4.83
CA PRO A 10 0.89 -11.24 -3.93
C PRO A 10 1.14 -11.85 -2.55
N SER A 11 1.58 -11.04 -1.59
CA SER A 11 1.67 -11.47 -0.20
C SER A 11 0.28 -11.91 0.27
N GLU A 12 0.17 -13.13 0.79
CA GLU A 12 -1.04 -13.74 1.35
C GLU A 12 -1.45 -13.13 2.71
N GLU A 13 -0.93 -11.95 3.02
CA GLU A 13 -1.20 -11.18 4.23
C GLU A 13 -2.19 -10.08 3.81
N GLY A 14 -3.21 -9.81 4.63
CA GLY A 14 -4.32 -8.90 4.30
C GLY A 14 -3.89 -7.52 3.75
N ILE A 15 -4.86 -6.72 3.29
CA ILE A 15 -4.57 -5.48 2.55
C ILE A 15 -3.54 -4.62 3.31
N PRO A 16 -2.33 -4.38 2.74
CA PRO A 16 -1.24 -3.76 3.47
C PRO A 16 -1.59 -2.34 3.88
N ASP A 17 -1.09 -1.90 5.04
CA ASP A 17 -1.22 -0.51 5.46
C ASP A 17 -0.53 0.47 4.52
N LEU A 18 -1.01 1.72 4.49
CA LEU A 18 -0.39 2.78 3.70
C LEU A 18 1.10 2.95 4.02
N VAL A 19 1.52 2.75 5.28
CA VAL A 19 2.93 2.75 5.68
C VAL A 19 3.72 1.64 5.00
N HIS A 20 3.13 0.43 4.92
CA HIS A 20 3.74 -0.72 4.26
C HIS A 20 3.81 -0.50 2.74
N VAL A 21 2.73 0.01 2.13
CA VAL A 21 2.69 0.39 0.71
C VAL A 21 3.77 1.41 0.38
N MET A 22 3.89 2.49 1.16
CA MET A 22 4.91 3.53 0.97
C MET A 22 6.34 2.97 1.11
N ARG A 23 6.57 2.04 2.05
CA ARG A 23 7.87 1.37 2.21
C ARG A 23 8.19 0.52 0.98
N THR A 24 7.26 -0.31 0.52
CA THR A 24 7.44 -1.15 -0.68
C THR A 24 7.74 -0.30 -1.90
N LEU A 25 6.92 0.73 -2.16
CA LEU A 25 7.13 1.67 -3.25
C LEU A 25 8.46 2.43 -3.16
N SER A 26 8.99 2.66 -1.95
CA SER A 26 10.31 3.29 -1.78
C SER A 26 11.47 2.35 -2.11
N MET A 27 11.26 1.04 -1.99
CA MET A 27 12.22 0.01 -2.36
C MET A 27 12.17 -0.30 -3.86
N GLU A 28 11.01 -0.07 -4.49
CA GLU A 28 10.89 -0.09 -5.94
C GLU A 28 11.57 1.15 -6.55
N ASN A 29 12.37 0.95 -7.60
CA ASN A 29 13.05 2.06 -8.27
C ASN A 29 12.05 2.77 -9.21
N ILE A 30 11.22 3.65 -8.64
CA ILE A 30 10.16 4.35 -9.37
C ILE A 30 10.75 5.52 -10.16
N PRO A 31 10.69 5.49 -11.50
CA PRO A 31 11.16 6.60 -12.33
C PRO A 31 10.21 7.80 -12.25
N ASN A 32 10.70 9.00 -12.55
CA ASN A 32 9.91 10.25 -12.62
C ASN A 32 9.31 10.73 -11.27
N LEU A 33 9.97 10.42 -10.16
CA LEU A 33 9.65 11.05 -8.88
C LEU A 33 10.13 12.51 -8.84
N PRO A 34 9.40 13.42 -8.15
CA PRO A 34 9.81 14.82 -8.05
C PRO A 34 11.18 14.96 -7.38
N PRO A 35 12.06 15.84 -7.90
CA PRO A 35 13.38 16.06 -7.33
C PRO A 35 13.27 16.55 -5.88
N GLY A 36 14.11 16.01 -4.99
CA GLY A 36 14.10 16.29 -3.55
C GLY A 36 13.05 15.49 -2.77
N GLY A 37 11.77 15.72 -3.07
CA GLY A 37 10.66 15.16 -2.29
C GLY A 37 10.26 13.71 -2.60
N GLY A 38 10.71 13.18 -3.74
CA GLY A 38 10.62 11.75 -4.06
C GLY A 38 9.20 11.19 -3.94
N LEU A 39 9.10 9.99 -3.34
CA LEU A 39 7.82 9.34 -3.09
C LEU A 39 6.99 10.05 -2.02
N ALA A 40 7.64 10.68 -1.03
CA ALA A 40 6.96 11.38 0.07
C ALA A 40 6.06 12.51 -0.47
N SER A 41 6.51 13.25 -1.49
CA SER A 41 5.69 14.28 -2.14
C SER A 41 4.50 13.74 -2.93
N LYS A 42 4.48 12.45 -3.28
CA LYS A 42 3.33 11.80 -3.92
C LYS A 42 2.42 11.07 -2.92
N ARG A 43 2.69 11.14 -1.60
CA ARG A 43 1.91 10.46 -0.58
C ARG A 43 0.40 10.70 -0.72
N SER A 44 -0.04 11.94 -0.94
CA SER A 44 -1.47 12.25 -1.10
C SER A 44 -2.11 11.56 -2.31
N VAL A 45 -1.35 11.38 -3.41
CA VAL A 45 -1.84 10.66 -4.59
C VAL A 45 -1.94 9.16 -4.29
N ILE A 46 -0.92 8.61 -3.62
CA ILE A 46 -0.88 7.20 -3.22
C ILE A 46 -2.01 6.90 -2.24
N GLU A 47 -2.24 7.78 -1.27
CA GLU A 47 -3.33 7.70 -0.29
C GLU A 47 -4.71 7.76 -0.97
N ALA A 48 -4.92 8.66 -1.93
CA ALA A 48 -6.18 8.72 -2.68
C ALA A 48 -6.44 7.44 -3.49
N VAL A 49 -5.39 6.85 -4.10
CA VAL A 49 -5.50 5.58 -4.83
C VAL A 49 -5.72 4.43 -3.85
N TYR A 50 -5.00 4.42 -2.72
CA TYR A 50 -5.17 3.45 -1.65
C TYR A 50 -6.61 3.44 -1.12
N ASN A 51 -7.19 4.62 -0.84
CA ASN A 51 -8.57 4.71 -0.36
C ASN A 51 -9.59 4.28 -1.41
N ARG A 52 -9.33 4.55 -2.69
CA ARG A 52 -10.19 4.07 -3.79
C ARG A 52 -10.14 2.56 -3.97
N LEU A 53 -8.97 1.95 -3.76
CA LEU A 53 -8.76 0.51 -3.86
C LEU A 53 -9.20 -0.22 -2.59
N ASN A 54 -9.23 0.48 -1.46
CA ASN A 54 -9.63 -0.05 -0.17
C ASN A 54 -10.76 0.78 0.49
N PRO A 55 -11.91 0.97 -0.18
CA PRO A 55 -13.00 1.83 0.29
C PRO A 55 -13.68 1.30 1.57
N HIS A 56 -13.40 0.06 1.95
CA HIS A 56 -13.92 -0.59 3.15
C HIS A 56 -13.08 -0.30 4.41
N ARG A 57 -11.91 0.36 4.29
CA ARG A 57 -11.03 0.60 5.44
C ARG A 57 -11.45 1.78 6.31
N ASP A 58 -12.21 2.73 5.75
CA ASP A 58 -12.88 3.77 6.53
C ASP A 58 -14.05 3.17 7.36
N ASP A 59 -14.57 1.99 6.97
CA ASP A 59 -15.61 1.24 7.71
C ASP A 59 -15.00 0.27 8.75
N ASP A 60 -13.78 -0.21 8.51
CA ASP A 60 -12.98 -1.01 9.46
C ASP A 60 -12.25 -0.13 10.51
N GLY A 61 -12.89 0.98 10.90
CA GLY A 61 -12.72 1.59 12.22
C GLY A 61 -13.60 0.92 13.28
N GLY A 62 -14.22 -0.22 12.95
CA GLY A 62 -14.97 -1.08 13.85
C GLY A 62 -14.07 -1.91 14.75
N SER A 63 -13.58 -1.30 15.83
CA SER A 63 -13.31 -2.07 17.04
C SER A 63 -14.66 -2.57 17.58
N ALA A 64 -15.09 -3.76 17.18
CA ALA A 64 -16.22 -4.56 17.70
C ALA A 64 -16.44 -5.69 16.67
N ASP A 65 -16.07 -6.94 16.83
CA ASP A 65 -15.97 -7.79 18.01
C ASP A 65 -14.87 -8.81 17.70
N LEU A 66 -13.78 -8.82 18.47
CA LEU A 66 -13.18 -10.11 18.79
C LEU A 66 -14.26 -10.80 19.63
N GLU A 67 -15.05 -11.66 19.01
CA GLU A 67 -16.04 -12.49 19.67
C GLU A 67 -15.33 -13.27 20.80
N ASP A 68 -15.39 -12.73 22.01
CA ASP A 68 -15.37 -13.53 23.24
C ASP A 68 -16.81 -13.92 23.53
N PRO A 69 -17.15 -15.21 23.36
CA PRO A 69 -18.15 -15.78 24.22
C PRO A 69 -17.60 -17.03 24.90
N TRP A 70 -17.00 -16.81 26.08
CA TRP A 70 -16.82 -17.75 27.20
C TRP A 70 -15.79 -18.89 27.07
#